data_AF-A0A453EDT8-F1
#
_entry.id   AF-A0A453EDT8-F1
#
_cell.length_a   1.000
_cell.length_b   1.000
_cell.length_c   1.000
_cell.angle_alpha   90.00
_cell.angle_beta   90.00
_cell.angle_gamma   90.00
#
_symmetry.space_group_name_H-M   'P 1'
#
loop_
_entity.id
_entity.type
_entity.pdbx_description
1 polymer ?
#
loop_
_entity_poly.entity_id
_entity_poly.type
_entity_poly.pdbx_seq_one_letter_code
_entity_poly.pdbx_strand_id
1 'polypeptide(L)'
;TTYWRQKMKKGRAIKELEKDLQKEINSVNQRFNISIEKVKEPYRQPNILAEYIAFQLKNRVSFRKAMKKVIELTKKEDIRGVKVKIAGCLG
;
A
#
# COMPACT_ATOMS: atom_id res chain seq x y z
N THR A 1 -11.71 -21.80 -3.92
CA THR A 1 -10.31 -22.13 -4.32
C THR A 1 -9.34 -20.95 -4.29
N THR A 2 -9.80 -19.68 -4.27
CA THR A 2 -8.95 -18.48 -4.29
C THR A 2 -8.20 -18.18 -2.98
N TYR A 3 -8.78 -18.54 -1.82
CA TYR A 3 -8.19 -18.31 -0.50
C TYR A 3 -6.83 -18.99 -0.32
N TRP A 4 -6.75 -20.30 -0.61
CA TRP A 4 -5.52 -21.08 -0.50
C TRP A 4 -4.40 -20.57 -1.40
N ARG A 5 -4.76 -20.16 -2.62
CA ARG A 5 -3.82 -19.53 -3.57
C ARG A 5 -3.25 -18.22 -3.02
N GLN A 6 -4.08 -17.41 -2.37
CA GLN A 6 -3.63 -16.13 -1.79
C GLN A 6 -2.77 -16.34 -0.53
N LYS A 7 -3.09 -17.33 0.31
CA LYS A 7 -2.30 -17.71 1.48
C LYS A 7 -0.92 -18.25 1.09
N MET A 8 -0.83 -19.13 0.09
CA MET A 8 0.44 -19.65 -0.41
C MET A 8 1.33 -18.55 -1.01
N LYS A 9 0.74 -17.63 -1.79
CA LYS A 9 1.48 -16.48 -2.34
C LYS A 9 2.06 -15.59 -1.25
N LYS A 10 1.30 -15.30 -0.19
CA LYS A 10 1.79 -14.53 0.96
C LYS A 10 2.94 -15.22 1.70
N GLY A 11 2.83 -16.52 1.95
CA GLY A 11 3.89 -17.29 2.61
C GLY A 11 5.19 -17.32 1.80
N ARG A 12 5.11 -17.37 0.46
CA ARG A 12 6.29 -17.27 -0.41
C ARG A 12 6.93 -15.88 -0.35
N ALA A 13 6.13 -14.81 -0.42
CA ALA A 13 6.61 -13.44 -0.39
C ALA A 13 7.35 -13.08 0.93
N ILE A 14 6.89 -13.59 2.07
CA ILE A 14 7.57 -13.36 3.37
C ILE A 14 8.97 -13.98 3.36
N LYS A 15 9.10 -15.22 2.87
CA LYS A 15 10.40 -15.91 2.79
C LYS A 15 11.38 -15.22 1.84
N GLU A 16 10.87 -14.65 0.75
CA GLU A 16 11.68 -13.85 -0.18
C GLU A 16 12.18 -12.57 0.50
N LEU A 17 11.30 -11.86 1.21
CA LEU A 17 11.66 -10.66 1.98
C LEU A 17 12.70 -10.95 3.07
N GLU A 18 12.55 -12.03 3.84
CA GLU A 18 13.53 -12.45 4.83
C GLU A 18 14.92 -12.67 4.20
N LYS A 19 14.94 -13.33 3.04
CA LYS A 19 16.19 -13.61 2.31
C LYS A 19 16.84 -12.32 1.79
N ASP A 20 16.07 -11.38 1.29
CA ASP A 20 16.61 -10.12 0.75
C ASP A 20 17.09 -9.19 1.88
N LEU A 21 16.36 -9.12 3.00
CA LEU A 21 16.82 -8.41 4.21
C LEU A 21 18.11 -9.02 4.78
N GLN A 22 18.24 -10.34 4.77
CA GLN A 22 19.45 -11.01 5.25
C GLN A 22 20.67 -10.71 4.37
N LYS A 23 20.49 -10.54 3.05
CA LYS A 23 21.57 -10.14 2.13
C LYS A 23 21.99 -8.69 2.34
N GLU A 24 21.03 -7.76 2.38
CA GLU A 24 21.32 -6.32 2.48
C GLU A 24 22.02 -5.95 3.80
N ILE A 25 21.66 -6.62 4.90
CA ILE A 25 22.14 -6.26 6.23
C ILE A 25 23.47 -6.97 6.59
N ASN A 26 23.99 -7.88 5.74
CA ASN A 26 25.23 -8.66 5.96
C ASN A 26 25.33 -9.35 7.35
N SER A 27 24.20 -9.49 8.06
CA SER A 27 24.14 -10.09 9.39
C SER A 27 23.84 -11.58 9.26
N VAL A 28 24.92 -12.37 9.22
CA VAL A 28 24.88 -13.84 9.04
C VAL A 28 23.99 -14.57 10.06
N ASN A 29 23.71 -13.96 11.23
CA ASN A 29 23.04 -14.63 12.35
C ASN A 29 21.80 -13.93 12.92
N GLN A 30 21.26 -12.87 12.32
CA GLN A 30 20.02 -12.25 12.84
C GLN A 30 18.77 -12.88 12.22
N ARG A 31 17.91 -13.43 13.08
CA ARG A 31 16.58 -13.92 12.69
C ARG A 31 15.60 -12.75 12.69
N PHE A 32 15.08 -12.39 11.52
CA PHE A 32 14.03 -11.39 11.37
C PHE A 32 12.66 -12.07 11.51
N ASN A 33 11.86 -11.61 12.46
CA ASN A 33 10.46 -12.05 12.58
C ASN A 33 9.56 -11.04 11.88
N ILE A 34 9.04 -11.40 10.71
CA ILE A 34 8.13 -10.55 9.94
C ILE A 34 6.69 -10.94 10.25
N SER A 35 5.95 -10.05 10.92
CA SER A 35 4.51 -10.19 11.15
C SER A 35 3.72 -9.32 10.15
N ILE A 36 2.61 -9.85 9.65
CA ILE A 36 1.68 -9.09 8.79
C ILE A 36 0.44 -8.78 9.59
N GLU A 37 0.25 -7.50 9.90
CA GLU A 37 -0.97 -6.99 10.50
C GLU A 37 -1.88 -6.36 9.45
N LYS A 38 -3.19 -6.59 9.58
CA LYS A 38 -4.18 -5.94 8.71
C LYS A 38 -4.56 -4.60 9.31
N VAL A 39 -4.48 -3.57 8.51
CA VAL A 39 -5.04 -2.25 8.85
C VAL A 39 -6.56 -2.34 8.82
N LYS A 40 -7.21 -1.95 9.93
CA LYS A 40 -8.69 -1.99 10.07
C LYS A 40 -9.38 -0.99 9.15
N GLU A 41 -8.86 0.24 9.10
CA GLU A 41 -9.41 1.37 8.33
C GLU A 41 -8.33 1.90 7.37
N PRO A 42 -8.17 1.28 6.18
CA PRO A 42 -7.07 1.58 5.28
C PRO A 42 -7.16 3.01 4.72
N TYR A 43 -8.37 3.52 4.48
CA TYR A 43 -8.59 4.84 3.90
C TYR A 43 -8.47 5.98 4.92
N ARG A 44 -8.30 5.66 6.22
CA ARG A 44 -7.94 6.66 7.23
C ARG A 44 -6.44 6.96 7.24
N GLN A 45 -5.62 6.03 6.74
CA GLN A 45 -4.17 6.19 6.73
C GLN A 45 -3.71 6.98 5.50
N PRO A 46 -2.98 8.10 5.68
CA PRO A 46 -2.56 8.95 4.57
C PRO A 46 -1.59 8.24 3.61
N ASN A 47 -0.72 7.36 4.12
CA ASN A 47 0.26 6.64 3.30
C ASN A 47 -0.43 5.71 2.29
N ILE A 48 -1.49 5.01 2.72
CA ILE A 48 -2.26 4.11 1.85
C ILE A 48 -2.99 4.91 0.77
N LEU A 49 -3.53 6.08 1.11
CA LEU A 49 -4.16 6.97 0.13
C LEU A 49 -3.15 7.52 -0.89
N ALA A 50 -1.93 7.86 -0.45
CA ALA A 50 -0.87 8.32 -1.33
C ALA A 50 -0.45 7.23 -2.32
N GLU A 51 -0.25 5.99 -1.85
CA GLU A 51 0.03 4.83 -2.70
C GLU A 51 -1.11 4.55 -3.67
N TYR A 52 -2.36 4.68 -3.22
CA TYR A 52 -3.52 4.55 -4.09
C TYR A 52 -3.51 5.59 -5.22
N ILE A 53 -3.25 6.86 -4.91
CA ILE A 53 -3.13 7.93 -5.93
C ILE A 53 -2.01 7.58 -6.92
N ALA A 54 -0.83 7.21 -6.41
CA ALA A 54 0.31 6.85 -7.25
C ALA A 54 -0.03 5.68 -8.18
N PHE A 55 -0.74 4.67 -7.67
CA PHE A 55 -1.19 3.53 -8.46
C PHE A 55 -2.18 3.95 -9.56
N GLN A 56 -3.15 4.80 -9.26
CA GLN A 56 -4.10 5.31 -10.26
C GLN A 56 -3.39 6.10 -11.36
N LEU A 57 -2.41 6.94 -11.00
CA LEU A 57 -1.61 7.71 -11.96
C LEU A 57 -0.73 6.79 -12.82
N LYS A 58 -0.13 5.75 -12.25
CA LYS A 58 0.61 4.71 -13.01
C LYS A 58 -0.28 4.03 -14.04
N ASN A 59 -1.55 3.80 -13.70
CA ASN A 59 -2.54 3.22 -14.60
C ASN A 59 -3.18 4.23 -15.56
N ARG A 60 -2.61 5.44 -15.70
CA ARG A 60 -3.07 6.50 -16.62
C ARG A 60 -4.50 6.99 -16.35
N VAL A 61 -4.98 6.87 -15.12
CA VAL A 61 -6.25 7.49 -14.73
C VAL A 61 -6.03 8.99 -14.60
N SER A 62 -6.97 9.78 -15.13
CA SER A 62 -6.85 11.23 -15.06
C SER A 62 -6.76 11.70 -13.60
N PHE A 63 -5.85 12.65 -13.35
CA PHE A 63 -5.56 13.13 -12.00
C PHE A 63 -6.81 13.63 -11.28
N ARG A 64 -7.74 14.29 -12.01
CA ARG A 64 -9.03 14.75 -11.46
C ARG A 64 -9.92 13.58 -11.01
N LYS A 65 -9.97 12.49 -11.77
CA LYS A 65 -10.74 11.29 -11.40
C LYS A 65 -10.11 10.60 -10.19
N ALA A 66 -8.79 10.46 -10.17
CA ALA A 66 -8.07 9.88 -9.04
C ALA A 66 -8.30 10.69 -7.75
N MET A 67 -8.17 12.03 -7.81
CA MET A 67 -8.45 12.91 -6.66
C MET A 67 -9.90 12.79 -6.17
N LYS A 68 -10.88 12.84 -7.08
CA LYS A 68 -12.30 12.71 -6.71
C LYS A 68 -12.55 11.37 -6.02
N LYS A 69 -11.92 10.29 -6.50
CA LYS A 69 -12.09 8.97 -5.92
C LYS A 69 -11.51 8.87 -4.52
N VAL A 70 -10.33 9.45 -4.30
CA VAL A 70 -9.72 9.51 -2.96
C VAL A 70 -10.63 10.21 -1.97
N ILE A 71 -11.15 11.38 -2.34
CA ILE A 71 -12.07 12.15 -1.49
C ILE A 71 -13.33 11.34 -1.18
N GLU A 72 -13.89 10.63 -2.16
CA GLU A 72 -15.04 9.75 -1.96
C GLU A 72 -14.73 8.60 -0.98
N LEU A 73 -13.56 7.97 -1.11
CA LEU A 73 -13.12 6.90 -0.23
C LEU A 73 -12.89 7.40 1.20
N THR A 74 -12.29 8.57 1.35
CA THR A 74 -12.04 9.14 2.68
C THR A 74 -13.29 9.68 3.37
N LYS A 75 -14.27 10.18 2.61
CA LYS A 75 -15.57 10.60 3.17
C LYS A 75 -16.42 9.46 3.73
N LYS A 76 -16.19 8.22 3.30
CA LYS A 76 -16.86 7.04 3.85
C LYS A 76 -16.32 6.66 5.22
N GLU A 77 -15.14 7.14 5.56
CA GLU A 77 -14.53 7.00 6.86
C GLU A 77 -14.91 8.21 7.74
N ASP A 78 -14.99 8.02 9.05
CA ASP A 78 -15.32 9.07 10.01
C ASP A 78 -14.11 9.99 10.27
N ILE A 79 -13.85 10.89 9.32
CA ILE A 79 -12.74 11.84 9.37
C ILE A 79 -13.24 13.29 9.29
N ARG A 80 -12.55 14.20 10.00
CA ARG A 80 -12.89 15.63 10.01
C ARG A 80 -12.70 16.33 8.66
N GLY A 81 -11.77 15.84 7.84
CA GLY A 81 -11.47 16.41 6.53
C GLY A 81 -10.17 15.90 5.94
N VAL A 82 -10.00 16.09 4.63
CA VAL A 82 -8.83 15.64 3.86
C VAL A 82 -8.43 16.70 2.85
N LYS A 83 -7.12 16.92 2.72
CA LYS A 83 -6.51 17.79 1.71
C LYS A 83 -5.53 17.00 0.87
N VAL A 84 -5.81 16.89 -0.42
CA VAL A 84 -4.96 16.19 -1.39
C VAL A 84 -4.28 17.23 -2.28
N LYS A 85 -2.94 17.16 -2.39
CA LYS A 85 -2.15 17.97 -3.31
C LYS A 85 -1.37 17.04 -4.23
N ILE A 86 -1.40 17.32 -5.52
CA ILE A 86 -0.62 16.61 -6.54
C ILE A 86 0.08 17.70 -7.36
N ALA A 87 1.37 17.52 -7.63
CA ALA A 87 2.18 18.46 -8.40
C ALA A 87 2.97 17.69 -9.48
N GLY A 88 3.41 18.41 -10.51
CA GLY A 88 4.19 17.88 -11.64
C GLY A 88 3.44 17.93 -12.98
N CYS A 89 3.95 17.21 -13.98
CA CYS A 89 3.37 17.13 -15.31
C CYS A 89 2.12 16.24 -15.30
N LEU A 90 0.95 16.87 -15.13
CA LEU A 90 -0.36 16.20 -15.08
C LEU A 90 -1.11 16.47 -16.39
N GLY A 91 -0.60 15.89 -17.49
CA GLY A 91 -1.20 15.90 -18.83
C GLY A 91 -1.98 14.62 -19.09
#